data_AF-A0A9N9IQS7-F1
#
_entry.id   AF-A0A9N9IQS7-F1
#
_cell.length_a   1.000
_cell.length_b   1.000
_cell.length_c   1.000
_cell.angle_alpha   90.00
_cell.angle_beta   90.00
_cell.angle_gamma   90.00
#
_symmetry.space_group_name_H-M   'P 1'
#
loop_
_entity.id
_entity.type
_entity.pdbx_description
1 polymer ?
#
loop_
_entity_poly.entity_id
_entity_poly.type
_entity_poly.pdbx_seq_one_letter_code
_entity_poly.pdbx_strand_id
1 'polypeptide(L)'
;TLEHLDCNRNSTSVEQFAKQWGLEIGTVVEYTKHIVTAINSIRNTYIQWPDSIERQQISSRIEHLSGFKGCVGFLNKTDFVLEYKPLKDEETYYNKKKKYALTVQLICDELKFIQFANF
;
A
#
# COMPACT_ATOMS: atom_id res chain seq x y z
N THR A 1 -11.51 14.72 1.03
CA THR A 1 -10.25 14.19 1.60
C THR A 1 -10.24 12.68 1.45
N LEU A 2 -9.11 11.99 1.67
CA LEU A 2 -8.88 10.55 1.42
C LEU A 2 -9.96 9.58 1.96
N GLU A 3 -10.87 10.06 2.80
CA GLU A 3 -12.08 9.37 3.28
C GLU A 3 -12.87 8.66 2.17
N HIS A 4 -12.97 9.24 0.96
CA HIS A 4 -13.65 8.57 -0.15
C HIS A 4 -12.96 7.25 -0.58
N LEU A 5 -11.64 7.11 -0.37
CA LEU A 5 -10.95 5.84 -0.63
C LEU A 5 -11.30 4.76 0.40
N ASP A 6 -11.72 5.15 1.61
CA ASP A 6 -12.21 4.24 2.64
C ASP A 6 -13.68 3.86 2.42
N CYS A 7 -14.44 4.72 1.71
CA CYS A 7 -15.82 4.45 1.31
C CYS A 7 -16.01 3.22 0.42
N ASN A 8 -14.98 2.80 -0.35
CA ASN A 8 -15.01 1.55 -1.12
C ASN A 8 -15.03 0.29 -0.23
N ARG A 9 -14.77 0.39 1.08
CA ARG A 9 -14.98 -0.72 2.03
C ARG A 9 -16.41 -0.77 2.58
N ASN A 10 -17.12 0.36 2.52
CA ASN A 10 -18.47 0.56 3.06
C ASN A 10 -19.52 0.78 1.96
N SER A 11 -19.25 0.36 0.72
CA SER A 11 -20.18 0.47 -0.43
C SER A 11 -20.67 1.90 -0.72
N THR A 12 -19.90 2.93 -0.35
CA THR A 12 -20.23 4.33 -0.68
C THR A 12 -19.54 4.72 -1.98
N SER A 13 -20.32 4.93 -3.06
CA SER A 13 -19.76 5.27 -4.37
C SER A 13 -19.15 6.68 -4.40
N VAL A 14 -18.28 6.96 -5.37
CA VAL A 14 -17.77 8.32 -5.66
C VAL A 14 -18.90 9.33 -5.76
N GLU A 15 -20.04 8.89 -6.32
CA GLU A 15 -21.24 9.71 -6.52
C GLU A 15 -21.90 10.08 -5.19
N GLN A 16 -21.99 9.13 -4.25
CA GLN A 16 -22.56 9.38 -2.93
C GLN A 16 -21.68 10.35 -2.11
N PHE A 17 -20.36 10.19 -2.19
CA PHE A 17 -19.42 11.11 -1.56
C PHE A 17 -19.49 12.50 -2.20
N ALA A 18 -19.49 12.58 -3.54
CA ALA A 18 -19.64 13.84 -4.26
C ALA A 18 -20.93 14.56 -3.83
N LYS A 19 -22.06 13.84 -3.77
CA LYS A 19 -23.35 14.37 -3.31
C LYS A 19 -23.31 14.86 -1.85
N GLN A 20 -22.69 14.10 -0.95
CA GLN A 20 -22.57 14.47 0.47
C GLN A 20 -21.87 15.83 0.65
N TRP A 21 -20.86 16.10 -0.16
CA TRP A 21 -20.04 17.31 -0.07
C TRP A 21 -20.41 18.40 -1.07
N GLY A 22 -21.49 18.21 -1.86
CA GLY A 22 -21.92 19.16 -2.89
C GLY A 22 -20.90 19.36 -4.00
N LEU A 23 -20.08 18.35 -4.28
CA LEU A 23 -19.03 18.37 -5.30
C LEU A 23 -19.49 17.67 -6.58
N GLU A 24 -18.91 18.05 -7.70
CA GLU A 24 -19.00 17.27 -8.93
C GLU A 24 -18.11 16.02 -8.84
N ILE A 25 -18.55 14.91 -9.45
CA ILE A 25 -17.81 13.65 -9.49
C ILE A 25 -16.41 13.85 -10.06
N GLY A 26 -16.29 14.65 -11.13
CA GLY A 26 -15.00 14.98 -11.76
C GLY A 26 -14.02 15.63 -10.79
N THR A 27 -14.51 16.53 -9.94
CA THR A 27 -13.71 17.20 -8.90
C THR A 27 -13.18 16.22 -7.85
N VAL A 28 -14.01 15.26 -7.41
CA VAL A 28 -13.57 14.21 -6.47
C VAL A 28 -12.47 13.34 -7.09
N VAL A 29 -12.66 12.95 -8.36
CA VAL A 29 -11.65 12.15 -9.09
C VAL A 29 -10.34 12.92 -9.24
N GLU A 30 -10.40 14.20 -9.58
CA GLU A 30 -9.20 15.03 -9.77
C GLU A 30 -8.43 15.25 -8.47
N TYR A 31 -9.13 15.53 -7.37
CA TYR A 31 -8.49 15.61 -6.05
C TYR A 31 -7.85 14.28 -5.64
N THR A 32 -8.51 13.15 -5.89
CA THR A 32 -7.94 11.83 -5.61
C THR A 32 -6.65 11.61 -6.41
N LYS A 33 -6.62 11.95 -7.71
CA LYS A 33 -5.41 11.86 -8.53
C LYS A 33 -4.28 12.74 -8.00
N HIS A 34 -4.56 13.98 -7.64
CA HIS A 34 -3.56 14.90 -7.08
C HIS A 34 -2.97 14.36 -5.77
N ILE A 35 -3.81 13.85 -4.87
CA ILE A 35 -3.33 13.31 -3.59
C ILE A 35 -2.49 12.04 -3.82
N VAL A 36 -2.93 11.12 -4.67
CA VAL A 36 -2.15 9.91 -5.00
C VAL A 36 -0.80 10.29 -5.62
N THR A 37 -0.78 11.28 -6.50
CA THR A 37 0.46 11.79 -7.12
C THR A 37 1.40 12.39 -6.08
N ALA A 38 0.88 13.21 -5.16
CA ALA A 38 1.67 13.83 -4.09
C ALA A 38 2.22 12.80 -3.08
N ILE A 39 1.46 11.77 -2.73
CA ILE A 39 1.94 10.68 -1.88
C ILE A 39 3.03 9.88 -2.60
N ASN A 40 2.83 9.59 -3.89
CA ASN A 40 3.82 8.86 -4.68
C ASN A 40 5.12 9.66 -4.89
N SER A 41 5.06 11.00 -4.95
CA SER A 41 6.26 11.82 -5.14
C SER A 41 7.21 11.79 -3.94
N ILE A 42 6.68 11.57 -2.73
CA ILE A 42 7.49 11.43 -1.51
C ILE A 42 7.87 9.99 -1.18
N ARG A 43 7.35 9.00 -1.91
CA ARG A 43 7.55 7.57 -1.64
C ARG A 43 9.02 7.20 -1.44
N ASN A 44 9.88 7.65 -2.36
CA ASN A 44 11.30 7.31 -2.36
C ASN A 44 12.08 7.99 -1.22
N THR A 45 11.47 8.93 -0.50
CA THR A 45 12.06 9.53 0.70
C THR A 45 11.82 8.67 1.94
N TYR A 46 10.71 7.92 1.97
CA TYR A 46 10.29 7.14 3.15
C TYR A 46 10.46 5.64 3.00
N ILE A 47 10.45 5.11 1.78
CA ILE A 47 10.64 3.68 1.48
C ILE A 47 11.96 3.55 0.75
N GLN A 48 13.02 3.28 1.50
CA GLN A 48 14.36 3.09 0.97
C GLN A 48 14.96 1.80 1.55
N TRP A 49 15.69 1.07 0.71
CA TRP A 49 16.41 -0.09 1.22
C TRP A 49 17.53 0.39 2.16
N PRO A 50 17.60 -0.13 3.39
CA PRO A 50 18.55 0.35 4.40
C PRO A 50 19.98 0.15 3.91
N ASP A 51 20.86 1.06 4.28
CA ASP A 51 22.29 0.96 3.94
C ASP A 51 23.00 -0.14 4.74
N SER A 52 24.30 -0.31 4.54
CA SER A 52 25.06 -1.36 5.25
C SER A 52 25.08 -1.19 6.77
N ILE A 53 25.10 0.05 7.27
CA ILE A 53 25.16 0.34 8.69
C ILE A 53 23.78 0.08 9.30
N GLU A 54 22.73 0.61 8.67
CA GLU A 54 21.36 0.43 9.12
C GLU A 54 20.95 -1.06 9.11
N ARG A 55 21.33 -1.82 8.09
CA ARG A 55 21.11 -3.28 8.05
C ARG A 55 21.78 -4.02 9.20
N GLN A 56 22.98 -3.63 9.61
CA GLN A 56 23.64 -4.25 10.78
C GLN A 56 22.86 -3.95 12.07
N GLN A 57 22.36 -2.73 12.21
CA GLN A 57 21.55 -2.34 13.37
C GLN A 57 20.22 -3.08 13.41
N ILE A 58 19.49 -3.13 12.28
CA ILE A 58 18.25 -3.92 12.13
C ILE A 58 18.53 -5.39 12.48
N SER A 59 19.59 -5.97 11.92
CA SER A 59 19.97 -7.36 12.22
C SER A 59 20.23 -7.61 13.69
N SER A 60 20.92 -6.68 14.37
CA SER A 60 21.21 -6.83 15.79
C SER A 60 19.93 -6.77 16.63
N ARG A 61 19.00 -5.88 16.27
CA ARG A 61 17.71 -5.73 16.95
C ARG A 61 16.79 -6.93 16.70
N ILE A 62 16.72 -7.43 15.47
CA ILE A 62 15.94 -8.64 15.15
C ILE A 62 16.52 -9.88 15.83
N GLU A 63 17.85 -10.05 15.85
CA GLU A 63 18.50 -11.15 16.55
C GLU A 63 18.17 -11.12 18.06
N HIS A 64 18.19 -9.95 18.69
CA HIS A 64 17.77 -9.79 20.08
C HIS A 64 16.29 -10.12 20.31
N LEU A 65 15.40 -9.75 19.37
CA LEU A 65 13.96 -9.96 19.51
C LEU A 65 13.50 -11.40 19.22
N SER A 66 14.23 -12.12 18.36
CA SER A 66 13.75 -13.39 17.77
C SER A 66 14.77 -14.52 17.71
N GLY A 67 16.05 -14.23 17.92
CA GLY A 67 17.16 -15.18 17.72
C GLY A 67 17.61 -15.35 16.26
N PHE A 68 16.97 -14.69 15.29
CA PHE A 68 17.34 -14.80 13.87
C PHE A 68 18.52 -13.89 13.52
N LYS A 69 19.72 -14.47 13.58
CA LYS A 69 20.97 -13.80 13.19
C LYS A 69 21.00 -13.41 11.71
N GLY A 70 21.45 -12.19 11.42
CA GLY A 70 21.61 -11.68 10.05
C GLY A 70 20.32 -11.23 9.37
N CYS A 71 19.17 -11.29 10.05
CA CYS A 71 17.88 -10.92 9.47
C CYS A 71 17.77 -9.39 9.32
N VAL A 72 17.47 -8.89 8.12
CA VAL A 72 17.39 -7.44 7.85
C VAL A 72 15.97 -6.94 7.62
N GLY A 73 14.98 -7.75 7.97
CA GLY A 73 13.56 -7.41 7.85
C GLY A 73 12.68 -8.63 7.59
N PHE A 74 11.37 -8.41 7.64
CA PHE A 74 10.34 -9.42 7.49
C PHE A 74 9.61 -9.23 6.16
N LEU A 75 9.63 -10.27 5.31
CA LEU A 75 8.87 -10.28 4.08
C LEU A 75 7.38 -10.52 4.39
N ASN A 76 6.54 -9.59 3.97
CA ASN A 76 5.09 -9.72 4.03
C ASN A 76 4.49 -9.58 2.62
N LYS A 77 3.46 -10.37 2.34
CA LYS A 77 2.68 -10.28 1.10
C LYS A 77 1.23 -9.99 1.46
N THR A 78 0.69 -8.90 0.93
CA THR A 78 -0.68 -8.46 1.18
C THR A 78 -1.48 -8.42 -0.12
N ASP A 79 -2.68 -8.97 -0.12
CA ASP A 79 -3.64 -8.88 -1.22
C ASP A 79 -4.69 -7.80 -0.89
N PHE A 80 -4.70 -6.70 -1.63
CA PHE A 80 -5.77 -5.69 -1.57
C PHE A 80 -6.89 -6.11 -2.54
N VAL A 81 -7.87 -6.82 -2.00
CA VAL A 81 -9.01 -7.34 -2.77
C VAL A 81 -9.81 -6.19 -3.37
N LEU A 82 -10.07 -6.28 -4.66
CA LEU A 82 -10.90 -5.35 -5.40
C LEU A 82 -12.36 -5.79 -5.31
N GLU A 83 -13.26 -4.83 -5.11
CA GLU A 83 -14.70 -5.09 -5.10
C GLU A 83 -15.20 -5.50 -6.49
N TYR A 84 -14.67 -4.85 -7.52
CA TYR A 84 -15.02 -5.11 -8.92
C TYR A 84 -13.85 -5.67 -9.70
N LYS A 85 -14.18 -6.45 -10.72
CA LYS A 85 -13.23 -6.92 -11.72
C LYS A 85 -12.63 -5.73 -12.47
N PRO A 86 -11.30 -5.63 -12.61
CA PRO A 86 -10.67 -4.58 -13.41
C PRO A 86 -11.15 -4.59 -14.86
N LEU A 87 -11.33 -3.41 -15.45
CA LEU A 87 -11.74 -3.27 -16.85
C LEU A 87 -10.61 -3.59 -17.84
N LYS A 88 -9.36 -3.50 -17.39
CA LYS A 88 -8.15 -3.69 -18.20
C LYS A 88 -7.22 -4.68 -17.51
N ASP A 89 -6.57 -5.54 -18.30
CA ASP A 89 -5.57 -6.51 -17.86
C ASP A 89 -6.03 -7.39 -16.69
N GLU A 90 -7.33 -7.73 -16.65
CA GLU A 90 -8.02 -8.44 -15.55
C GLU A 90 -7.29 -9.67 -15.03
N GLU A 91 -6.65 -10.43 -15.92
CA GLU A 91 -5.93 -11.66 -15.59
C GLU A 91 -4.75 -11.39 -14.66
N THR A 92 -4.11 -10.22 -14.78
CA THR A 92 -2.96 -9.83 -13.93
C THR A 92 -3.36 -9.57 -12.48
N TYR A 93 -4.64 -9.25 -12.25
CA TYR A 93 -5.19 -9.02 -10.91
C TYR A 93 -5.82 -10.28 -10.32
N TYR A 94 -6.00 -11.35 -11.10
CA TYR A 94 -6.65 -12.56 -10.63
C TYR A 94 -5.65 -13.46 -9.90
N ASN A 95 -5.74 -13.49 -8.57
CA ASN A 95 -4.78 -14.19 -7.73
C ASN A 95 -5.10 -15.70 -7.57
N LYS A 96 -4.15 -16.45 -7.00
CA LYS A 96 -4.31 -17.89 -6.72
C LYS A 96 -5.47 -18.23 -5.77
N LYS A 97 -5.99 -17.24 -5.03
CA LYS A 97 -7.15 -17.38 -4.14
C LYS A 97 -8.47 -17.13 -4.88
N LYS A 98 -8.44 -17.06 -6.22
CA LYS A 98 -9.61 -16.82 -7.08
C LYS A 98 -10.29 -15.48 -6.81
N LYS A 99 -9.52 -14.45 -6.45
CA LYS A 99 -9.99 -13.08 -6.19
C LYS A 99 -9.24 -12.09 -7.08
N TYR A 100 -9.93 -11.03 -7.52
CA TYR A 100 -9.27 -9.86 -8.10
C TYR A 100 -8.63 -9.05 -6.97
N ALA A 101 -7.32 -8.86 -7.00
CA ALA A 101 -6.60 -8.14 -5.97
C ALA A 101 -5.32 -7.48 -6.51
N LEU A 102 -5.00 -6.31 -5.96
CA LEU A 102 -3.66 -5.74 -6.05
C LEU A 102 -2.75 -6.48 -5.05
N THR A 103 -1.68 -7.09 -5.54
CA THR A 103 -0.76 -7.86 -4.72
C THR A 103 0.46 -7.01 -4.40
N VAL A 104 0.78 -6.84 -3.12
CA VAL A 104 1.94 -6.04 -2.68
C VAL A 104 2.88 -6.89 -1.84
N GLN A 105 4.17 -6.82 -2.15
CA GLN A 105 5.23 -7.40 -1.35
C GLN A 105 5.95 -6.29 -0.60
N LEU A 106 6.03 -6.42 0.72
CA LEU A 106 6.65 -5.46 1.61
C LEU A 106 7.78 -6.14 2.38
N ILE A 107 8.87 -5.42 2.62
CA ILE A 107 9.85 -5.78 3.64
C ILE A 107 9.75 -4.72 4.74
N CYS A 108 9.48 -5.17 5.96
CA CYS A 108 9.41 -4.28 7.12
C CYS A 108 10.52 -4.61 8.12
N ASP A 109 11.02 -3.61 8.83
CA ASP A 109 11.90 -3.83 9.98
C ASP A 109 11.11 -4.23 11.25
N GLU A 110 11.81 -4.41 12.36
CA GLU A 110 11.22 -4.73 13.66
C GLU A 110 10.36 -3.61 14.26
N LEU A 111 10.55 -2.37 13.82
CA LEU A 111 9.74 -1.22 14.20
C LEU A 111 8.50 -1.05 13.30
N LYS A 112 8.32 -1.97 12.34
CA LYS A 112 7.21 -2.00 11.37
C LYS A 112 7.31 -0.88 10.32
N PHE A 113 8.47 -0.26 10.14
CA PHE A 113 8.70 0.64 9.02
C PHE A 113 8.92 -0.17 7.73
N ILE A 114 8.37 0.33 6.63
CA ILE A 114 8.48 -0.31 5.32
C ILE A 114 9.82 0.09 4.69
N GLN A 115 10.72 -0.87 4.59
CA GLN A 115 12.06 -0.72 4.02
C GLN A 115 12.07 -0.98 2.50
N PHE A 116 11.11 -1.76 2.02
CA PHE A 116 10.95 -2.02 0.59
C PHE A 116 9.51 -2.35 0.26
N ALA A 117 9.07 -1.95 -0.93
CA ALA A 117 7.74 -2.26 -1.44
C ALA A 117 7.78 -2.50 -2.95
N ASN A 118 7.30 -3.67 -3.35
CA ASN A 118 7.09 -4.08 -4.73
C ASN A 118 5.59 -4.28 -4.99
N PHE A 119 5.11 -3.66 -6.06
CA PHE A 119 3.68 -3.54 -6.41
C PHE A 119 3.44 -4.12 -7.81
#